data_AF-W0ITC4-F1
#
_entry.id   AF-W0ITC4-F1
#
_cell.length_a   1.000
_cell.length_b   1.000
_cell.length_c   1.000
_cell.angle_alpha   90.00
_cell.angle_beta   90.00
_cell.angle_gamma   90.00
#
_symmetry.space_group_name_H-M   'P 1'
#
loop_
_entity.id
_entity.type
_entity.pdbx_description
1 polymer ?
#
loop_
_entity_poly.entity_id
_entity_poly.type
_entity_poly.pdbx_seq_one_letter_code
_entity_poly.pdbx_strand_id
1 'polypeptide(L)'
;MHDTLIGALKARRLYLRVRWEVRLRALPPSSALAEPDALVHLMDWTLEQFFQELQTGPRHSARESGQPRCPCGLNPLIAYFVTGEAALMEIMLDPRGRWAHLEPGRCTEEITIAREAIRRVAGREIDAFCAVCQRKEAPKTTLPSSFLRG
;
A
#
# COMPACT_ATOMS: atom_id res chain seq x y z
N MET A 1 16.98 13.90 9.72
CA MET A 1 16.09 13.35 10.78
C MET A 1 15.28 12.17 10.28
N HIS A 2 14.74 12.24 9.06
CA HIS A 2 14.13 11.10 8.39
C HIS A 2 15.05 9.86 8.27
N ASP A 3 16.38 10.05 8.25
CA ASP A 3 17.36 8.96 8.24
C ASP A 3 17.23 8.01 9.43
N THR A 4 16.83 8.53 10.61
CA THR A 4 16.58 7.71 11.81
C THR A 4 15.34 6.85 11.62
N LEU A 5 14.27 7.38 11.01
CA LEU A 5 13.10 6.59 10.63
C LEU A 5 13.48 5.51 9.61
N ILE A 6 14.16 5.90 8.53
CA ILE A 6 14.60 4.99 7.46
C ILE A 6 15.44 3.86 8.06
N GLY A 7 16.41 4.18 8.91
CA GLY A 7 17.24 3.20 9.61
C GLY A 7 16.41 2.27 10.50
N ALA A 8 15.46 2.81 11.27
CA ALA A 8 14.59 2.03 12.15
C ALA A 8 13.63 1.10 11.38
N LEU A 9 13.12 1.52 10.23
CA LEU A 9 12.28 0.70 9.36
C LEU A 9 13.11 -0.34 8.60
N LYS A 10 14.30 0.00 8.10
CA LYS A 10 15.24 -0.95 7.47
C LYS A 10 15.64 -2.05 8.46
N ALA A 11 15.92 -1.72 9.72
CA ALA A 11 16.20 -2.69 10.77
C ALA A 11 15.03 -3.67 11.05
N ARG A 12 13.81 -3.29 10.67
CA ARG A 12 12.59 -4.10 10.80
C ARG A 12 12.08 -4.62 9.46
N ARG A 13 12.87 -4.54 8.39
CA ARG A 13 12.48 -4.94 7.03
C ARG A 13 11.93 -6.37 6.98
N LEU A 14 12.63 -7.32 7.61
CA LEU A 14 12.18 -8.71 7.65
C LEU A 14 10.85 -8.87 8.40
N TYR A 15 10.70 -8.17 9.52
CA TYR A 15 9.46 -8.19 10.30
C TYR A 15 8.29 -7.59 9.49
N LEU A 16 8.50 -6.46 8.81
CA LEU A 16 7.51 -5.86 7.92
C LEU A 16 7.08 -6.81 6.81
N ARG A 17 8.04 -7.46 6.14
CA ARG A 17 7.76 -8.46 5.11
C ARG A 17 6.88 -9.59 5.66
N VAL A 18 7.27 -10.20 6.78
CA VAL A 18 6.52 -11.32 7.37
C VAL A 18 5.10 -10.90 7.77
N ARG A 19 4.94 -9.73 8.40
CA ARG A 19 3.62 -9.22 8.78
C ARG A 19 2.75 -8.91 7.56
N TRP A 20 3.34 -8.38 6.50
CA TRP A 20 2.65 -8.15 5.24
C TRP A 20 2.21 -9.46 4.59
N GLU A 21 3.10 -10.45 4.48
CA GLU A 21 2.82 -11.77 3.93
C GLU A 21 1.65 -12.46 4.64
N VAL A 22 1.65 -12.46 5.98
CA VAL A 22 0.53 -12.98 6.78
C VAL A 22 -0.79 -12.27 6.44
N ARG A 23 -0.77 -10.94 6.32
CA ARG A 23 -1.96 -10.16 5.98
C ARG A 23 -2.45 -10.41 4.57
N LEU A 24 -1.54 -10.55 3.61
CA LEU A 24 -1.87 -10.80 2.21
C LEU A 24 -2.53 -12.17 2.03
N ARG A 25 -1.96 -13.21 2.64
CA ARG A 25 -2.51 -14.58 2.58
C ARG A 25 -3.84 -14.75 3.29
N ALA A 26 -4.19 -13.84 4.21
CA ALA A 26 -5.48 -13.86 4.89
C ALA A 26 -6.64 -13.33 4.02
N LEU A 27 -6.35 -12.70 2.88
CA LEU A 27 -7.37 -12.18 1.97
C LEU A 27 -7.70 -13.19 0.87
N PRO A 28 -8.98 -13.31 0.47
CA PRO A 28 -9.33 -14.07 -0.72
C PRO A 28 -8.77 -13.39 -1.99
N PRO A 29 -8.23 -14.15 -2.96
CA PRO A 29 -7.76 -13.58 -4.24
C PRO A 29 -8.90 -12.88 -4.99
N SER A 30 -8.69 -11.64 -5.42
CA SER A 30 -9.67 -10.86 -6.20
C SER A 30 -9.68 -11.22 -7.70
N SER A 31 -8.63 -11.89 -8.19
CA SER A 31 -8.51 -12.38 -9.55
C SER A 31 -7.49 -13.53 -9.61
N ALA A 32 -7.38 -14.22 -10.75
CA ALA A 32 -6.34 -15.23 -10.96
C ALA A 32 -4.91 -14.67 -10.83
N LEU A 33 -4.72 -13.35 -11.06
CA LEU A 33 -3.44 -12.67 -10.88
C LEU A 33 -3.20 -12.20 -9.44
N ALA A 34 -4.19 -12.38 -8.55
CA ALA A 34 -4.12 -11.98 -7.15
C ALA A 34 -3.70 -13.13 -6.23
N GLU A 35 -3.07 -14.18 -6.77
CA GLU A 35 -2.55 -15.31 -6.00
C GLU A 35 -1.47 -14.81 -5.01
N PRO A 36 -1.69 -14.95 -3.68
CA PRO A 36 -0.77 -14.45 -2.67
C PRO A 36 0.66 -14.95 -2.85
N ASP A 37 0.84 -16.22 -3.21
CA ASP A 37 2.15 -16.83 -3.39
C ASP A 37 2.91 -16.28 -4.60
N ALA A 38 2.21 -15.75 -5.61
CA ALA A 38 2.87 -15.01 -6.69
C ALA A 38 3.30 -13.61 -6.22
N LEU A 39 2.43 -12.93 -5.46
CA LEU A 39 2.62 -11.55 -5.02
C LEU A 39 3.70 -11.38 -3.95
N VAL A 40 3.94 -12.38 -3.09
CA VAL A 40 5.00 -12.33 -2.05
C VAL A 40 6.40 -12.15 -2.66
N HIS A 41 6.61 -12.58 -3.91
CA HIS A 41 7.88 -12.39 -4.61
C HIS A 41 8.16 -10.91 -4.95
N LEU A 42 7.11 -10.07 -5.02
CA LEU A 42 7.25 -8.64 -5.27
C LEU A 42 7.67 -7.85 -4.01
N MET A 43 7.47 -8.41 -2.82
CA MET A 43 7.63 -7.68 -1.55
C MET A 43 9.03 -7.13 -1.35
N ASP A 44 10.07 -7.88 -1.69
CA ASP A 44 11.43 -7.38 -1.52
C ASP A 44 11.72 -6.17 -2.39
N TRP A 45 11.29 -6.24 -3.64
CA TRP A 45 11.44 -5.15 -4.59
C TRP A 45 10.60 -3.94 -4.15
N THR A 46 9.34 -4.15 -3.75
CA THR A 46 8.47 -3.07 -3.28
C THR A 46 9.01 -2.38 -2.03
N LEU A 47 9.57 -3.14 -1.08
CA LEU A 47 10.20 -2.56 0.11
C LEU A 47 11.42 -1.73 -0.25
N GLU A 48 12.22 -2.14 -1.24
CA GLU A 48 13.33 -1.34 -1.74
C GLU A 48 12.84 -0.02 -2.37
N GLN A 49 11.81 -0.08 -3.23
CA GLN A 49 11.20 1.11 -3.80
C GLN A 49 10.65 2.06 -2.73
N PHE A 50 10.00 1.51 -1.70
CA PHE A 50 9.54 2.26 -0.54
C PHE A 50 10.69 2.98 0.18
N PHE A 51 11.80 2.28 0.46
CA PHE A 51 12.96 2.92 1.11
C PHE A 51 13.64 3.96 0.22
N GLN A 52 13.60 3.80 -1.09
CA GLN A 52 14.08 4.81 -2.04
C GLN A 52 13.18 6.05 -2.03
N GLU A 53 11.86 5.87 -2.04
CA GLU A 53 10.89 6.97 -1.92
C GLU A 53 11.08 7.79 -0.64
N LEU A 54 11.33 7.11 0.49
CA LEU A 54 11.65 7.77 1.75
C LEU A 54 12.93 8.60 1.66
N GLN A 55 13.99 8.03 1.09
CA GLN A 55 15.28 8.73 0.95
C GLN A 55 15.21 9.95 0.04
N THR A 56 14.44 9.88 -1.05
CA THR A 56 14.34 11.01 -1.99
C THR A 56 13.43 12.14 -1.50
N GLY A 57 12.65 11.90 -0.44
CA GLY A 57 11.66 12.83 0.06
C GLY A 57 10.50 13.05 -0.94
N PRO A 58 9.54 13.94 -0.59
CA PRO A 58 8.47 14.31 -1.50
C PRO A 58 9.05 15.02 -2.72
N ARG A 59 9.24 14.30 -3.83
CA ARG A 59 9.42 14.95 -5.13
C ARG A 59 8.10 15.67 -5.43
N HIS A 60 8.16 16.97 -5.74
CA HIS A 60 7.01 17.76 -6.22
C HIS A 60 6.49 17.21 -7.57
N SER A 61 6.01 15.97 -7.63
CA SER A 61 5.18 15.52 -8.73
C SER A 61 3.74 15.82 -8.35
N ALA A 62 3.15 16.81 -9.00
CA ALA A 62 1.77 17.30 -8.83
C ALA A 62 0.68 16.25 -9.15
N ARG A 63 0.98 14.96 -9.12
CA ARG A 63 -0.03 13.91 -9.11
C ARG A 63 -0.50 13.82 -7.66
N GLU A 64 -1.65 14.44 -7.40
CA GLU A 64 -2.38 14.32 -6.15
C GLU A 64 -2.31 12.88 -5.67
N SER A 65 -1.96 12.70 -4.40
CA SER A 65 -1.99 11.44 -3.65
C SER A 65 -3.43 10.95 -3.47
N GLY A 66 -4.16 10.84 -4.58
CA GLY A 66 -5.47 10.25 -4.68
C GLY A 66 -5.37 8.73 -4.65
N GLN A 67 -6.48 8.10 -4.28
CA GLN A 67 -6.59 6.65 -4.28
C GLN A 67 -6.32 6.11 -5.69
N PRO A 68 -5.48 5.07 -5.83
CA PRO A 68 -5.18 4.46 -7.13
C PRO A 68 -6.50 4.07 -7.83
N ARG A 69 -6.72 4.58 -9.04
CA ARG A 69 -7.97 4.35 -9.76
C ARG A 69 -7.81 3.10 -10.62
N CYS A 70 -8.45 2.01 -10.19
CA CYS A 70 -8.62 0.82 -11.02
C CYS A 70 -10.10 0.68 -11.42
N PRO A 71 -10.49 1.13 -12.62
CA PRO A 71 -11.91 1.14 -13.01
C PRO A 71 -12.52 -0.27 -13.11
N CYS A 72 -11.70 -1.30 -13.33
CA CYS A 72 -12.16 -2.69 -13.42
C CYS A 72 -12.16 -3.42 -12.07
N GLY A 73 -11.52 -2.89 -11.03
CA GLY A 73 -11.42 -3.50 -9.70
C GLY A 73 -10.60 -4.80 -9.62
N LEU A 74 -10.02 -5.27 -10.73
CA LEU A 74 -9.32 -6.56 -10.82
C LEU A 74 -7.80 -6.45 -10.68
N ASN A 75 -7.25 -5.26 -10.44
CA ASN A 75 -5.82 -5.10 -10.27
C ASN A 75 -5.37 -5.79 -8.95
N PRO A 76 -4.56 -6.86 -9.02
CA PRO A 76 -4.13 -7.61 -7.84
C PRO A 76 -3.30 -6.75 -6.87
N LEU A 77 -2.68 -5.68 -7.38
CA LEU A 77 -1.84 -4.80 -6.58
C LEU A 77 -2.65 -3.96 -5.58
N ILE A 78 -3.98 -3.84 -5.74
CA ILE A 78 -4.82 -3.10 -4.78
C ILE A 78 -4.76 -3.76 -3.40
N ALA A 79 -5.13 -5.05 -3.31
CA ALA A 79 -5.12 -5.78 -2.05
C ALA A 79 -3.68 -5.94 -1.51
N TYR A 80 -2.72 -6.13 -2.41
CA TYR A 80 -1.29 -6.16 -2.10
C TYR A 80 -0.83 -4.89 -1.36
N PHE A 81 -1.06 -3.70 -1.93
CA PHE A 81 -0.62 -2.46 -1.30
C PHE A 81 -1.45 -2.08 -0.07
N VAL A 82 -2.75 -2.39 -0.03
CA VAL A 82 -3.58 -2.17 1.16
C VAL A 82 -3.07 -2.98 2.36
N THR A 83 -2.72 -4.25 2.15
CA THR A 83 -2.15 -5.09 3.21
C THR A 83 -0.73 -4.66 3.60
N GLY A 84 0.04 -4.13 2.66
CA GLY A 84 1.37 -3.57 2.91
C GLY A 84 1.32 -2.30 3.76
N GLU A 85 0.41 -1.37 3.44
CA GLU A 85 0.17 -0.18 4.25
C GLU A 85 -0.31 -0.57 5.66
N ALA A 86 -1.23 -1.54 5.77
CA ALA A 86 -1.69 -2.02 7.08
C ALA A 86 -0.56 -2.64 7.92
N ALA A 87 0.34 -3.43 7.30
CA ALA A 87 1.50 -3.99 7.99
C ALA A 87 2.50 -2.91 8.44
N LEU A 88 2.72 -1.89 7.60
CA LEU A 88 3.54 -0.74 7.94
C LEU A 88 2.95 0.03 9.12
N MET A 89 1.65 0.33 9.09
CA MET A 89 0.96 1.04 10.17
C MET A 89 0.98 0.27 11.48
N GLU A 90 0.81 -1.06 11.44
CA GLU A 90 0.95 -1.92 12.63
C GLU A 90 2.32 -1.75 13.28
N ILE A 91 3.39 -1.74 12.48
CA ILE A 91 4.74 -1.53 12.98
C ILE A 91 4.89 -0.12 13.54
N MET A 92 4.50 0.91 12.78
CA MET A 92 4.72 2.31 13.19
C MET A 92 3.88 2.73 14.40
N LEU A 93 2.76 2.06 14.66
CA LEU A 93 1.90 2.30 15.82
C LEU A 93 2.25 1.39 17.01
N ASP A 94 3.25 0.51 16.89
CA ASP A 94 3.71 -0.32 18.01
C ASP A 94 4.35 0.58 19.10
N PRO A 95 3.79 0.62 20.33
CA PRO A 95 4.32 1.41 21.43
C PRO A 95 5.69 0.95 21.92
N ARG A 96 6.15 -0.25 21.52
CA ARG A 96 7.51 -0.76 21.79
C ARG A 96 8.50 -0.35 20.70
N GLY A 97 8.03 0.36 19.68
CA GLY A 97 8.84 0.83 18.57
C GLY A 97 9.84 1.91 18.97
N ARG A 98 10.91 2.08 18.16
CA ARG A 98 11.94 3.12 18.43
C ARG A 98 11.40 4.55 18.25
N TRP A 99 10.22 4.69 17.65
CA TRP A 99 9.47 5.94 17.43
C TRP A 99 8.61 6.34 18.64
N ALA A 100 8.38 5.43 19.61
CA ALA A 100 7.59 5.73 20.80
C ALA A 100 8.22 6.82 21.71
N HIS A 101 9.52 7.11 21.51
CA HIS A 101 10.24 8.17 22.21
C HIS A 101 10.21 9.53 21.49
N LEU A 102 9.58 9.61 20.31
CA LEU A 102 9.42 10.87 19.60
C LEU A 102 8.28 11.68 20.21
N GLU A 103 8.42 13.00 20.22
CA GLU A 103 7.32 13.91 20.52
C GLU A 103 6.09 13.58 19.64
N PRO A 104 4.86 13.63 20.19
CA PRO A 104 3.65 13.19 19.48
C PRO A 104 3.48 13.82 18.08
N GLY A 105 3.83 15.10 17.93
CA GLY A 105 3.79 15.81 16.64
C GLY A 105 4.77 15.24 15.61
N ARG A 106 5.99 14.90 16.02
CA ARG A 106 7.00 14.29 15.14
C ARG A 106 6.64 12.85 14.78
N CYS A 107 6.08 12.09 15.72
CA CYS A 107 5.58 10.75 15.45
C CYS A 107 4.50 10.77 14.35
N THR A 108 3.57 11.71 14.43
CA THR A 108 2.50 11.90 13.43
C THR A 108 3.05 12.28 12.05
N GLU A 109 4.06 13.15 12.01
CA GLU A 109 4.73 13.56 10.78
C GLU A 109 5.45 12.39 10.09
N GLU A 110 6.26 11.63 10.83
CA GLU A 110 7.00 10.46 10.31
C GLU A 110 6.05 9.36 9.81
N ILE A 111 4.94 9.12 10.52
CA ILE A 111 3.86 8.21 10.06
C ILE A 111 3.27 8.70 8.74
N THR A 112 3.02 10.00 8.61
CA THR A 112 2.45 10.59 7.41
C THR A 112 3.41 10.42 6.23
N ILE A 113 4.69 10.73 6.42
CA ILE A 113 5.72 10.57 5.39
C ILE A 113 5.83 9.11 4.93
N ALA A 114 5.86 8.16 5.87
CA ALA A 114 5.93 6.74 5.54
C ALA A 114 4.71 6.26 4.74
N ARG A 115 3.51 6.66 5.18
CA ARG A 115 2.26 6.33 4.50
C ARG A 115 2.20 6.93 3.09
N GLU A 116 2.66 8.16 2.93
CA GLU A 116 2.70 8.79 1.60
C GLU A 116 3.73 8.11 0.68
N ALA A 117 4.89 7.71 1.19
CA ALA A 117 5.89 7.01 0.41
C ALA A 117 5.36 5.68 -0.15
N ILE A 118 4.73 4.84 0.68
CA ILE A 118 4.16 3.57 0.20
C ILE A 118 3.00 3.81 -0.79
N ARG A 119 2.18 4.86 -0.59
CA ARG A 119 1.11 5.24 -1.51
C ARG A 119 1.63 5.75 -2.84
N ARG A 120 2.76 6.45 -2.88
CA ARG A 120 3.42 6.85 -4.14
C ARG A 120 3.90 5.64 -4.93
N VAL A 121 4.51 4.65 -4.27
CA VAL A 121 4.86 3.37 -4.92
C VAL A 121 3.59 2.69 -5.42
N ALA A 122 2.57 2.57 -4.57
CA ALA A 122 1.30 1.93 -4.92
C ALA A 122 0.65 2.55 -6.16
N GLY A 123 0.56 3.89 -6.19
CA GLY A 123 -0.03 4.63 -7.31
C GLY A 123 0.70 4.36 -8.63
N ARG A 124 2.04 4.42 -8.64
CA ARG A 124 2.82 4.15 -9.86
C ARG A 124 2.62 2.72 -10.38
N GLU A 125 2.69 1.74 -9.50
CA GLU A 125 2.60 0.33 -9.89
C GLU A 125 1.18 -0.06 -10.31
N ILE A 126 0.17 0.44 -9.60
CA ILE A 126 -1.23 0.21 -9.96
C ILE A 126 -1.55 0.87 -11.31
N ASP A 127 -1.12 2.11 -11.53
CA ASP A 127 -1.30 2.82 -12.80
C ASP A 127 -0.59 2.08 -13.95
N ALA A 128 0.66 1.65 -13.74
CA ALA A 128 1.44 0.92 -14.74
C ALA A 128 0.77 -0.41 -15.12
N PHE A 129 0.31 -1.18 -14.13
CA PHE A 129 -0.41 -2.43 -14.39
C PHE A 129 -1.76 -2.19 -15.08
N CYS A 130 -2.51 -1.16 -14.64
CA CYS A 130 -3.80 -0.81 -15.25
C CYS A 130 -3.66 -0.34 -16.70
N ALA A 131 -2.57 0.35 -17.06
CA ALA A 131 -2.29 0.74 -18.45
C ALA A 131 -2.17 -0.48 -19.39
N VAL A 132 -1.74 -1.64 -18.87
CA VAL A 132 -1.63 -2.90 -19.63
C VAL A 132 -2.93 -3.73 -19.58
N CYS A 133 -3.76 -3.56 -18.55
CA CYS A 133 -4.91 -4.41 -18.27
C CYS A 133 -5.99 -4.44 -19.39
N GLN A 134 -6.07 -3.41 -20.24
CA GLN A 134 -7.04 -3.24 -21.37
C GLN A 134 -8.54 -3.38 -21.02
N ARG A 135 -8.90 -3.76 -19.78
CA ARG A 135 -10.29 -3.89 -19.32
C ARG A 135 -10.87 -2.53 -18.96
N LYS A 136 -11.97 -2.16 -19.63
CA LYS A 136 -12.80 -1.00 -19.28
C LYS A 136 -13.63 -1.32 -18.03
N GLU A 137 -14.20 -0.29 -17.41
CA GLU A 137 -15.02 -0.36 -16.19
C GLU A 137 -15.92 -1.60 -16.15
N ALA A 138 -15.97 -2.26 -14.99
CA ALA A 138 -16.99 -3.26 -14.75
C ALA A 138 -18.36 -2.58 -14.89
N PRO A 139 -19.33 -3.15 -15.62
CA PRO A 139 -20.65 -2.57 -15.71
C PRO A 139 -21.19 -2.42 -14.29
N LYS A 140 -21.45 -1.18 -13.86
CA LYS A 140 -22.20 -0.93 -12.63
C LYS A 140 -23.46 -1.76 -12.75
N THR A 141 -23.62 -2.75 -11.87
CA THR A 141 -24.84 -3.54 -11.81
C THR A 141 -25.94 -2.58 -11.37
N THR A 142 -26.58 -1.91 -12.33
CA THR A 142 -27.78 -1.14 -12.11
C THR A 142 -28.84 -2.18 -11.76
N LEU A 143 -28.98 -2.46 -10.46
CA LEU A 143 -30.13 -3.20 -9.97
C LEU A 143 -31.38 -2.48 -10.50
N PRO A 144 -32.26 -3.14 -11.28
CA PRO A 144 -33.47 -2.51 -11.74
C PRO A 144 -34.31 -2.10 -10.53
N SER A 145 -34.75 -0.84 -10.54
CA SER A 145 -35.57 -0.18 -9.51
C SER A 145 -37.00 -0.76 -9.41
N SER A 146 -37.19 -2.05 -9.66
CA SER A 146 -38.49 -2.71 -9.73
C SER A 146 -38.90 -3.45 -8.45
N PHE A 147 -38.20 -3.26 -7.33
CA PHE A 147 -38.52 -3.94 -6.05
C PHE A 147 -38.92 -3.00 -4.88
N LEU A 148 -39.28 -1.74 -5.16
CA LEU A 148 -39.88 -0.84 -4.17
C LEU A 148 -41.33 -0.50 -4.55
N ARG A 149 -42.20 -1.50 -4.53
CA ARG A 149 -43.65 -1.36 -4.31
C ARG A 149 -44.28 -2.74 -4.15
N GLY A 150 -44.74 -3.02 -2.94
CA GLY A 150 -45.52 -4.18 -2.51
C GLY A 150 -45.87 -3.99 -1.05
#